data_AF-A0A0F9WTH1-F1
#
_entry.id   AF-A0A0F9WTH1-F1
#
_cell.length_a   1.000
_cell.length_b   1.000
_cell.length_c   1.000
_cell.angle_alpha   90.00
_cell.angle_beta   90.00
_cell.angle_gamma   90.00
#
_symmetry.space_group_name_H-M   'P 1'
#
loop_
_entity.id
_entity.type
_entity.pdbx_description
1 polymer ?
#
loop_
_entity_poly.entity_id
_entity_poly.type
_entity_poly.pdbx_seq_one_letter_code
_entity_poly.pdbx_strand_id
1 'polypeptide(L)'
;MVARSIQPMQDVVPFEVMGDLDDGDEDGRPFDLRLSAAQKSVLAGAYQRAYETSDVFAEAILELYAESMAVPRRLTPNARLNALVENWGQVRQADKELTEHAIKSWEKTRMIPADHLRLELIKLPCVGCEVFANGYVPALKSYLMLGVPGGVDPSYKRPGAKSPFVDEMRAKWSFVQRFTTERVIWINARAELDSLIGILSTLDTSAPQFNLIPKGEFRTISVYETLFRAGDLLQTLGLEVVPAIEEVTFIAGDTDKALYMAVAHFWPVLTEVLKEAEPSLMMFNDLFSGLRGAALRSVPDETLHRMQNLLADEVQDITMNSGEFIKACLREIRYRNRVDMTTTGCASIFACGDDFQTAHGTQGATPRYLVEFASQFPSKETKSYHLGTNYRSKQGILLSAHNLILGIPAIFRRVPESAKRLEGGEPVEIYPMSAQRFLALFDQHHGAGADILILIANQTVYRKMEDVVQVALDRDKAEGGQKRRVRVRAAQRSKGLEAEVVFILGDFTASTSTWAKNQFFRMAGTVAASGQSPFDEVQENELYRLAHIAMTRAKSRCYWLLPTAQEPGQGVSASNRLRGGSAGFIDHR
;
A
#
# COMPACT_ATOMS: atom_id res chain seq x y z
N MET A 1 11.99 24.43 12.52
CA MET A 1 12.40 25.42 13.54
C MET A 1 13.15 24.76 14.68
N VAL A 2 12.55 23.81 15.41
CA VAL A 2 13.21 23.09 16.52
C VAL A 2 14.49 22.39 16.05
N ALA A 3 14.42 21.54 15.01
CA ALA A 3 15.60 20.89 14.42
C ALA A 3 16.71 21.88 14.06
N ARG A 4 16.35 22.96 13.35
CA ARG A 4 17.28 24.00 12.88
C ARG A 4 17.98 24.79 14.00
N SER A 5 17.50 24.67 15.25
CA SER A 5 18.04 25.42 16.39
C SER A 5 19.19 24.70 17.11
N ILE A 6 19.51 23.47 16.71
CA ILE A 6 20.61 22.69 17.29
C ILE A 6 21.64 22.34 16.20
N GLN A 7 22.92 22.44 16.55
CA GLN A 7 24.03 22.26 15.60
C GLN A 7 23.98 20.93 14.80
N PRO A 8 23.68 19.75 15.38
CA PRO A 8 23.65 18.51 14.61
C PRO A 8 22.55 18.43 13.56
N MET A 9 21.53 19.28 13.63
CA MET A 9 20.35 19.24 12.75
C MET A 9 20.06 20.61 12.10
N GLN A 10 21.02 21.54 12.16
CA GLN A 10 20.83 22.92 11.72
C GLN A 10 20.51 22.99 10.22
N ASP A 11 21.28 22.26 9.43
CA ASP A 11 21.25 22.27 7.96
C ASP A 11 20.64 21.00 7.35
N VAL A 12 20.06 20.14 8.19
CA VAL A 12 19.45 18.88 7.74
C VAL A 12 18.16 19.17 6.97
N VAL A 13 18.02 18.52 5.82
CA VAL A 13 16.81 18.57 4.98
C VAL A 13 16.04 17.26 5.14
N PRO A 14 14.72 17.30 5.42
CA PRO A 14 13.93 16.08 5.48
C PRO A 14 13.92 15.35 4.13
N PHE A 15 14.15 14.05 4.13
CA PHE A 15 14.18 13.23 2.92
C PHE A 15 12.86 13.29 2.15
N GLU A 16 11.74 13.30 2.87
CA GLU A 16 10.39 13.26 2.31
C GLU A 16 10.01 14.54 1.54
N VAL A 17 10.68 15.67 1.79
CA VAL A 17 10.46 16.93 1.04
C VAL A 17 11.47 17.13 -0.09
N MET A 18 12.36 16.16 -0.31
CA MET A 18 13.38 16.21 -1.35
C MET A 18 12.75 16.13 -2.75
N GLY A 19 12.87 17.23 -3.51
CA GLY A 19 12.37 17.33 -4.89
C GLY A 19 10.94 17.87 -5.03
N ASP A 20 10.23 18.11 -3.92
CA ASP A 20 8.84 18.59 -3.90
C ASP A 20 8.70 20.12 -3.84
N LEU A 21 9.78 20.88 -4.07
CA LEU A 21 9.73 22.33 -3.96
C LEU A 21 9.07 23.04 -5.17
N ASP A 22 8.68 22.34 -6.25
CA ASP A 22 8.25 23.00 -7.50
C ASP A 22 6.93 22.52 -8.16
N ASP A 23 6.26 21.45 -7.72
CA ASP A 23 5.19 20.83 -8.53
C ASP A 23 3.73 21.12 -8.11
N GLY A 24 3.48 22.13 -7.27
CA GLY A 24 2.13 22.72 -7.10
C GLY A 24 0.99 21.79 -6.61
N ASP A 25 1.26 20.52 -6.35
CA ASP A 25 0.36 19.58 -5.68
C ASP A 25 0.57 19.76 -4.16
N GLU A 26 -0.05 20.79 -3.59
CA GLU A 26 -0.06 21.17 -2.15
C GLU A 26 -0.68 20.10 -1.21
N ASP A 27 -0.61 18.82 -1.54
CA ASP A 27 -1.00 17.73 -0.64
C ASP A 27 0.25 16.96 -0.19
N GLY A 28 1.20 17.68 0.42
CA GLY A 28 2.33 17.14 1.20
C GLY A 28 1.86 16.45 2.48
N ARG A 29 1.02 15.42 2.33
CA ARG A 29 0.47 14.66 3.45
C ARG A 29 1.54 13.69 3.97
N PRO A 30 1.72 13.54 5.29
CA PRO A 30 2.69 12.62 5.90
C PRO A 30 2.61 11.16 5.45
N PHE A 31 1.56 10.78 4.72
CA PHE A 31 1.31 9.42 4.24
C PHE A 31 1.22 9.30 2.72
N ASP A 32 1.59 10.34 1.95
CA ASP A 32 1.73 10.17 0.50
C ASP A 32 3.00 9.37 0.19
N LEU A 33 2.82 8.11 -0.18
CA LEU A 33 3.91 7.18 -0.43
C LEU A 33 4.60 7.38 -1.79
N ARG A 34 4.25 8.41 -2.56
CA ARG A 34 4.86 8.69 -3.86
C ARG A 34 6.26 9.25 -3.66
N LEU A 35 7.24 8.63 -4.30
CA LEU A 35 8.61 9.10 -4.29
C LEU A 35 8.92 9.93 -5.53
N SER A 36 9.57 11.08 -5.34
CA SER A 36 10.14 11.91 -6.39
C SER A 36 11.30 11.20 -7.11
N ALA A 37 11.68 11.68 -8.29
CA ALA A 37 12.82 11.12 -9.02
C ALA A 37 14.13 11.25 -8.22
N ALA A 38 14.28 12.36 -7.49
CA ALA A 38 15.44 12.61 -6.63
C ALA A 38 15.51 11.60 -5.48
N GLN A 39 14.40 11.38 -4.78
CA GLN A 39 14.30 10.38 -3.71
C GLN A 39 14.62 8.98 -4.23
N LYS A 40 14.08 8.59 -5.38
CA LYS A 40 14.36 7.28 -6.00
C LYS A 40 15.84 7.10 -6.33
N SER A 41 16.52 8.15 -6.78
CA SER A 41 17.95 8.11 -7.05
C SER A 41 18.78 7.85 -5.79
N VAL A 42 18.42 8.48 -4.67
CA VAL A 42 19.08 8.25 -3.37
C VAL A 42 18.86 6.81 -2.89
N LEU A 43 17.62 6.32 -2.97
CA LEU A 43 17.32 4.93 -2.59
C LEU A 43 18.06 3.92 -3.48
N ALA A 44 18.17 4.18 -4.78
CA ALA A 44 18.91 3.32 -5.70
C ALA A 44 20.42 3.29 -5.36
N GLY A 45 20.99 4.43 -4.97
CA GLY A 45 22.38 4.51 -4.50
C GLY A 45 22.62 3.72 -3.21
N ALA A 46 21.74 3.88 -2.21
CA ALA A 46 21.79 3.10 -0.97
C ALA A 46 21.61 1.59 -1.23
N TYR A 47 20.73 1.24 -2.16
CA TYR A 47 20.47 -0.14 -2.57
C TYR A 47 21.70 -0.78 -3.20
N GLN A 48 22.36 -0.10 -4.14
CA GLN A 48 23.61 -0.56 -4.75
C GLN A 48 24.71 -0.73 -3.70
N ARG A 49 24.88 0.26 -2.82
CA ARG A 49 25.89 0.20 -1.75
C ARG A 49 25.63 -0.96 -0.77
N ALA A 50 24.38 -1.21 -0.40
CA ALA A 50 24.02 -2.33 0.47
C ALA A 50 24.34 -3.68 -0.19
N TYR A 51 24.14 -3.78 -1.51
CA TYR A 51 24.49 -4.96 -2.30
C TYR A 51 26.00 -5.22 -2.37
N GLU A 52 26.81 -4.18 -2.51
CA GLU A 52 28.27 -4.31 -2.54
C GLU A 52 28.90 -4.61 -1.18
N THR A 53 28.23 -4.20 -0.08
CA THR A 53 28.81 -4.23 1.27
C THR A 53 28.30 -5.38 2.13
N SER A 54 27.21 -6.06 1.75
CA SER A 54 26.59 -7.11 2.56
C SER A 54 26.17 -8.32 1.74
N ASP A 55 26.88 -9.45 1.94
CA ASP A 55 26.54 -10.72 1.32
C ASP A 55 25.12 -11.19 1.69
N VAL A 56 24.71 -10.98 2.95
CA VAL A 56 23.37 -11.31 3.43
C VAL A 56 22.30 -10.51 2.68
N PHE A 57 22.55 -9.23 2.43
CA PHE A 57 21.67 -8.40 1.63
C PHE A 57 21.61 -8.89 0.19
N ALA A 58 22.77 -9.15 -0.44
CA ALA A 58 22.84 -9.66 -1.81
C ALA A 58 22.08 -10.98 -1.97
N GLU A 59 22.26 -11.95 -1.06
CA GLU A 59 21.52 -13.21 -1.04
C GLU A 59 20.01 -13.00 -0.90
N ALA A 60 19.59 -12.10 0.01
CA ALA A 60 18.18 -11.78 0.21
C ALA A 60 17.54 -11.13 -1.03
N ILE A 61 18.28 -10.26 -1.72
CA ILE A 61 17.85 -9.65 -2.99
C ILE A 61 17.72 -10.69 -4.10
N LEU A 62 18.67 -11.60 -4.23
CA LEU A 62 18.59 -12.68 -5.21
C LEU A 62 17.39 -13.60 -4.96
N GLU A 63 17.09 -13.88 -3.69
CA GLU A 63 15.92 -14.64 -3.29
C GLU A 63 14.62 -13.90 -3.66
N LEU A 64 14.52 -12.59 -3.38
CA LEU A 64 13.37 -11.78 -3.79
C LEU A 64 13.21 -11.71 -5.31
N TYR A 65 14.31 -11.57 -6.05
CA TYR A 65 14.29 -11.55 -7.51
C TYR A 65 13.81 -12.90 -8.06
N ALA A 66 14.35 -14.01 -7.54
CA ALA A 66 13.96 -15.35 -7.92
C ALA A 66 12.47 -15.60 -7.66
N GLU A 67 11.93 -15.19 -6.51
CA GLU A 67 10.51 -15.28 -6.18
C GLU A 67 9.64 -14.41 -7.09
N SER A 68 10.10 -13.22 -7.49
CA SER A 68 9.36 -12.33 -8.40
C SER A 68 9.16 -12.94 -9.80
N MET A 69 10.08 -13.82 -10.22
CA MET A 69 10.08 -14.52 -11.50
C MET A 69 9.49 -15.94 -11.41
N ALA A 70 9.27 -16.44 -10.20
CA ALA A 70 8.86 -17.82 -9.98
C ALA A 70 7.39 -18.04 -10.35
N VAL A 71 7.08 -19.24 -10.86
CA VAL A 71 5.70 -19.68 -11.06
C VAL A 71 5.01 -19.79 -9.70
N PRO A 72 3.91 -19.05 -9.46
CA PRO A 72 3.24 -19.04 -8.17
C PRO A 72 2.56 -20.38 -7.92
N ARG A 73 2.81 -21.04 -6.78
CA ARG A 73 2.17 -22.32 -6.47
C ARG A 73 0.65 -22.18 -6.33
N ARG A 74 -0.10 -23.14 -6.89
CA ARG A 74 -1.57 -23.19 -6.75
C ARG A 74 -2.06 -24.55 -6.26
N LEU A 75 -2.43 -24.59 -4.99
CA LEU A 75 -2.97 -25.79 -4.32
C LEU A 75 -4.51 -25.87 -4.40
N THR A 76 -5.21 -24.76 -4.59
CA THR A 76 -6.68 -24.72 -4.59
C THR A 76 -7.30 -25.39 -5.83
N PRO A 77 -8.41 -26.16 -5.68
CA PRO A 77 -9.11 -26.75 -6.81
C PRO A 77 -9.68 -25.68 -7.74
N ASN A 78 -9.45 -25.82 -9.05
CA ASN A 78 -10.06 -24.97 -10.07
C ASN A 78 -10.41 -25.86 -11.26
N ALA A 79 -11.68 -25.92 -11.63
CA ALA A 79 -12.18 -26.83 -12.68
C ALA A 79 -11.41 -26.67 -14.01
N ARG A 80 -11.06 -25.44 -14.41
CA ARG A 80 -10.25 -25.19 -15.62
C ARG A 80 -8.83 -25.72 -15.48
N LEU A 81 -8.20 -25.52 -14.32
CA LEU A 81 -6.85 -26.04 -14.05
C LEU A 81 -6.86 -27.57 -13.95
N ASN A 82 -7.88 -28.17 -13.35
CA ASN A 82 -8.02 -29.62 -13.26
C ASN A 82 -8.12 -30.25 -14.66
N ALA A 83 -8.91 -29.66 -15.56
CA ALA A 83 -8.98 -30.11 -16.95
C ALA A 83 -7.60 -30.01 -17.66
N LEU A 84 -6.82 -28.97 -17.38
CA LEU A 84 -5.44 -28.84 -17.91
C LEU A 84 -4.49 -29.89 -17.34
N VAL A 85 -4.65 -30.25 -16.05
CA VAL A 85 -3.88 -31.34 -15.41
C VAL A 85 -4.25 -32.71 -15.97
N GLU A 86 -5.52 -32.96 -16.26
CA GLU A 86 -5.97 -34.20 -16.93
C GLU A 86 -5.41 -34.30 -18.35
N ASN A 87 -5.44 -33.18 -19.09
CA ASN A 87 -4.81 -33.09 -20.42
C ASN A 87 -3.30 -33.35 -20.34
N TRP A 88 -2.63 -32.91 -19.27
CA TRP A 88 -1.22 -33.23 -19.07
C TRP A 88 -0.96 -34.74 -19.02
N GLY A 89 -1.86 -35.54 -18.45
CA GLY A 89 -1.74 -37.01 -18.48
C GLY A 89 -1.58 -37.58 -19.89
N GLN A 90 -2.21 -36.97 -20.90
CA GLN A 90 -2.10 -37.36 -22.30
C GLN A 90 -0.81 -36.85 -22.97
N VAL A 91 -0.36 -35.66 -22.58
CA VAL A 91 0.82 -34.98 -23.17
C VAL A 91 2.14 -35.42 -22.52
N ARG A 92 2.09 -35.92 -21.27
CA ARG A 92 3.25 -36.29 -20.45
C ARG A 92 4.21 -37.26 -21.13
N GLN A 93 3.70 -38.20 -21.93
CA GLN A 93 4.55 -39.15 -22.67
C GLN A 93 5.48 -38.46 -23.67
N ALA A 94 5.10 -37.28 -24.15
CA ALA A 94 5.86 -36.46 -25.09
C ALA A 94 6.50 -35.24 -24.42
N ASP A 95 6.60 -35.20 -23.08
CA ASP A 95 7.17 -34.05 -22.36
C ASP A 95 8.61 -33.72 -22.80
N LYS A 96 9.43 -34.74 -23.02
CA LYS A 96 10.79 -34.57 -23.55
C LYS A 96 10.77 -33.84 -24.90
N GLU A 97 9.98 -34.35 -25.85
CA GLU A 97 9.84 -33.77 -27.19
C GLU A 97 9.27 -32.36 -27.14
N LEU A 98 8.30 -32.11 -26.25
CA LEU A 98 7.70 -30.81 -26.02
C LEU A 98 8.74 -29.79 -25.54
N THR A 99 9.59 -30.19 -24.60
CA THR A 99 10.66 -29.37 -24.02
C THR A 99 11.74 -29.06 -25.05
N GLU A 100 12.16 -30.05 -25.83
CA GLU A 100 13.09 -29.87 -26.95
C GLU A 100 12.50 -28.96 -28.03
N HIS A 101 11.19 -29.07 -28.31
CA HIS A 101 10.51 -28.21 -29.26
C HIS A 101 10.46 -26.75 -28.79
N ALA A 102 10.27 -26.52 -27.48
CA ALA A 102 10.34 -25.19 -26.91
C ALA A 102 11.72 -24.56 -27.17
N ILE A 103 12.83 -25.27 -26.90
CA ILE A 103 14.18 -24.77 -27.20
C ILE A 103 14.31 -24.37 -28.67
N LYS A 104 13.93 -25.24 -29.60
CA LYS A 104 13.96 -24.95 -31.05
C LYS A 104 13.11 -23.76 -31.46
N SER A 105 11.96 -23.57 -30.80
CA SER A 105 11.09 -22.42 -31.04
C SER A 105 11.77 -21.11 -30.61
N TRP A 106 12.45 -21.12 -29.46
CA TRP A 106 13.22 -19.98 -28.96
C TRP A 106 14.50 -19.72 -29.76
N GLU A 107 15.19 -20.74 -30.27
CA GLU A 107 16.35 -20.58 -31.17
C GLU A 107 16.00 -19.77 -32.43
N LYS A 108 14.80 -19.98 -33.00
CA LYS A 108 14.31 -19.20 -34.15
C LYS A 108 14.16 -17.71 -33.86
N THR A 109 14.05 -17.32 -32.59
CA THR A 109 14.00 -15.91 -32.17
C THR A 109 15.39 -15.26 -32.08
N ARG A 110 16.46 -15.93 -32.53
CA ARG A 110 17.87 -15.49 -32.37
C ARG A 110 18.23 -15.28 -30.90
N MET A 111 17.91 -16.27 -30.09
CA MET A 111 18.31 -16.35 -28.70
C MET A 111 19.82 -16.65 -28.63
N ILE A 112 20.59 -15.96 -27.79
CA ILE A 112 22.01 -16.25 -27.54
C ILE A 112 22.21 -16.48 -26.04
N PRO A 113 22.04 -17.71 -25.53
CA PRO A 113 22.42 -18.07 -24.17
C PRO A 113 23.79 -18.77 -24.26
N ALA A 114 24.89 -18.01 -24.15
CA ALA A 114 26.22 -18.60 -24.31
C ALA A 114 27.04 -18.66 -23.02
N ASP A 115 26.97 -17.67 -22.13
CA ASP A 115 27.91 -17.62 -20.98
C ASP A 115 27.25 -17.77 -19.60
N HIS A 116 26.03 -17.24 -19.39
CA HIS A 116 25.39 -17.20 -18.06
C HIS A 116 24.13 -18.06 -17.91
N LEU A 117 23.63 -18.65 -19.00
CA LEU A 117 22.42 -19.46 -19.02
C LEU A 117 22.65 -20.67 -19.92
N ARG A 118 22.77 -21.86 -19.36
CA ARG A 118 22.94 -23.09 -20.14
C ARG A 118 21.58 -23.74 -20.37
N LEU A 119 21.18 -23.85 -21.63
CA LEU A 119 19.97 -24.58 -21.99
C LEU A 119 20.27 -26.06 -22.16
N GLU A 120 19.75 -26.86 -21.26
CA GLU A 120 19.86 -28.31 -21.30
C GLU A 120 18.63 -28.95 -20.68
N LEU A 121 18.31 -30.18 -21.12
CA LEU A 121 17.18 -30.92 -20.56
C LEU A 121 17.56 -31.45 -19.17
N ILE A 122 17.00 -30.83 -18.15
CA ILE A 122 17.19 -31.23 -16.75
C ILE A 122 15.89 -31.84 -16.23
N LYS A 123 16.00 -32.88 -15.42
CA LYS A 123 14.84 -33.46 -14.74
C LYS A 123 14.43 -32.59 -13.56
N LEU A 124 13.18 -32.15 -13.57
CA LEU A 124 12.50 -31.43 -12.50
C LEU A 124 11.63 -32.42 -11.72
N PRO A 125 11.90 -32.65 -10.43
CA PRO A 125 11.05 -33.49 -9.60
C PRO A 125 9.67 -32.87 -9.40
N CYS A 126 8.63 -33.69 -9.56
CA CYS A 126 7.24 -33.38 -9.27
C CYS A 126 6.65 -34.52 -8.42
N VAL A 127 5.58 -34.25 -7.67
CA VAL A 127 4.89 -35.26 -6.87
C VAL A 127 4.43 -36.41 -7.79
N GLY A 128 5.00 -37.60 -7.59
CA GLY A 128 4.69 -38.81 -8.34
C GLY A 128 5.28 -38.90 -9.76
N CYS A 129 6.11 -37.95 -10.20
CA CYS A 129 6.76 -38.01 -11.52
C CYS A 129 7.97 -37.09 -11.69
N GLU A 130 8.69 -37.26 -12.81
CA GLU A 130 9.67 -36.30 -13.29
C GLU A 130 9.16 -35.64 -14.57
N VAL A 131 9.43 -34.35 -14.72
CA VAL A 131 9.21 -33.59 -15.97
C VAL A 131 10.53 -32.95 -16.40
N PHE A 132 10.66 -32.56 -17.67
CA PHE A 132 11.87 -31.92 -18.18
C PHE A 132 11.79 -30.39 -18.09
N ALA A 133 12.83 -29.75 -17.60
CA ALA A 133 13.06 -28.30 -17.64
C ALA A 133 14.08 -27.97 -18.74
N ASN A 134 14.17 -26.69 -19.10
CA ASN A 134 15.06 -26.18 -20.14
C ASN A 134 16.43 -25.74 -19.60
N GLY A 135 16.65 -25.82 -18.30
CA GLY A 135 17.92 -25.53 -17.66
C GLY A 135 17.77 -25.31 -16.16
N TYR A 136 18.87 -24.94 -15.51
CA TYR A 136 18.92 -24.54 -14.12
C TYR A 136 19.77 -23.28 -14.00
N VAL A 137 19.34 -22.34 -13.17
CA VAL A 137 20.02 -21.07 -12.90
C VAL A 137 20.62 -21.16 -11.49
N PRO A 138 21.91 -21.49 -11.35
CA PRO A 138 22.54 -21.71 -10.05
C PRO A 138 22.44 -20.50 -9.11
N ALA A 139 22.66 -19.29 -9.65
CA ALA A 139 22.60 -18.04 -8.88
C ALA A 139 21.23 -17.81 -8.22
N LEU A 140 20.15 -18.28 -8.84
CA LEU A 140 18.78 -18.14 -8.34
C LEU A 140 18.23 -19.42 -7.71
N LYS A 141 19.05 -20.48 -7.66
CA LYS A 141 18.66 -21.83 -7.20
C LYS A 141 17.34 -22.32 -7.84
N SER A 142 17.15 -22.01 -9.12
CA SER A 142 15.86 -22.15 -9.81
C SER A 142 15.96 -22.94 -11.09
N TYR A 143 14.97 -23.77 -11.37
CA TYR A 143 14.80 -24.38 -12.69
C TYR A 143 14.28 -23.36 -13.70
N LEU A 144 14.80 -23.41 -14.93
CA LEU A 144 14.32 -22.59 -16.03
C LEU A 144 13.39 -23.40 -16.92
N MET A 145 12.22 -22.84 -17.24
CA MET A 145 11.30 -23.42 -18.20
C MET A 145 10.90 -22.39 -19.26
N LEU A 146 11.19 -22.73 -20.52
CA LEU A 146 10.86 -21.91 -21.67
C LEU A 146 9.44 -22.25 -22.10
N GLY A 147 8.57 -21.25 -22.09
CA GLY A 147 7.21 -21.32 -22.61
C GLY A 147 7.17 -21.16 -24.13
N VAL A 148 6.05 -20.63 -24.64
CA VAL A 148 5.91 -20.35 -26.07
C VAL A 148 6.35 -18.90 -26.35
N PRO A 149 7.35 -18.66 -27.21
CA PRO A 149 7.76 -17.30 -27.54
C PRO A 149 6.65 -16.57 -28.30
N GLY A 150 6.62 -15.24 -28.20
CA GLY A 150 5.69 -14.41 -28.96
C GLY A 150 5.81 -14.61 -30.47
N GLY A 151 4.67 -14.59 -31.17
CA GLY A 151 4.61 -14.73 -32.64
C GLY A 151 4.40 -16.15 -33.15
N VAL A 152 4.33 -17.16 -32.28
CA VAL A 152 3.89 -18.51 -32.67
C VAL A 152 2.38 -18.54 -32.88
N ASP A 153 1.94 -19.10 -34.02
CA ASP A 153 0.51 -19.29 -34.32
C ASP A 153 -0.17 -20.13 -33.24
N PRO A 154 -1.24 -19.65 -32.59
CA PRO A 154 -1.96 -20.39 -31.55
C PRO A 154 -2.51 -21.75 -32.00
N SER A 155 -2.73 -21.94 -33.30
CA SER A 155 -3.23 -23.19 -33.90
C SER A 155 -2.12 -24.17 -34.29
N TYR A 156 -0.86 -23.74 -34.24
CA TYR A 156 0.27 -24.56 -34.65
C TYR A 156 0.42 -25.82 -33.78
N LYS A 157 0.56 -26.97 -34.45
CA LYS A 157 0.83 -28.27 -33.83
C LYS A 157 2.25 -28.71 -34.17
N ARG A 158 3.03 -29.10 -33.16
CA ARG A 158 4.33 -29.73 -33.39
C ARG A 158 4.14 -31.08 -34.10
N PRO A 159 5.13 -31.59 -34.84
CA PRO A 159 5.04 -32.89 -35.48
C PRO A 159 4.64 -33.99 -34.49
N GLY A 160 3.62 -34.78 -34.84
CA GLY A 160 3.11 -35.88 -34.00
C GLY A 160 2.14 -35.47 -32.88
N ALA A 161 1.91 -34.18 -32.63
CA ALA A 161 1.00 -33.73 -31.58
C ALA A 161 -0.48 -33.72 -32.03
N LYS A 162 -1.36 -34.11 -31.09
CA LYS A 162 -2.82 -34.05 -31.28
C LYS A 162 -3.38 -32.65 -30.98
N SER A 163 -2.74 -31.92 -30.07
CA SER A 163 -3.15 -30.60 -29.59
C SER A 163 -2.18 -29.50 -30.05
N PRO A 164 -2.63 -28.23 -30.09
CA PRO A 164 -1.75 -27.10 -30.35
C PRO A 164 -0.62 -26.99 -29.33
N PHE A 165 0.55 -26.53 -29.78
CA PHE A 165 1.75 -26.39 -28.95
C PHE A 165 1.51 -25.46 -27.74
N VAL A 166 0.73 -24.39 -27.92
CA VAL A 166 0.36 -23.47 -26.84
C VAL A 166 -0.45 -24.17 -25.73
N ASP A 167 -1.36 -25.06 -26.10
CA ASP A 167 -2.19 -25.79 -25.15
C ASP A 167 -1.39 -26.87 -24.41
N GLU A 168 -0.48 -27.56 -25.12
CA GLU A 168 0.47 -28.51 -24.50
C GLU A 168 1.36 -27.82 -23.45
N MET A 169 1.90 -26.64 -23.79
CA MET A 169 2.73 -25.84 -22.86
C MET A 169 1.91 -25.28 -21.69
N ARG A 170 0.66 -24.86 -21.92
CA ARG A 170 -0.23 -24.42 -20.85
C ARG A 170 -0.60 -25.55 -19.89
N ALA A 171 -0.81 -26.76 -20.40
CA ALA A 171 -1.01 -27.95 -19.58
C ALA A 171 0.23 -28.27 -18.74
N LYS A 172 1.42 -28.19 -19.33
CA LYS A 172 2.71 -28.34 -18.62
C LYS A 172 2.88 -27.32 -17.50
N TRP A 173 2.68 -26.03 -17.80
CA TRP A 173 2.76 -24.96 -16.81
C TRP A 173 1.83 -25.20 -15.63
N SER A 174 0.57 -25.55 -15.92
CA SER A 174 -0.46 -25.84 -14.90
C SER A 174 -0.10 -27.05 -14.04
N PHE A 175 0.53 -28.06 -14.64
CA PHE A 175 1.01 -29.23 -13.92
C PHE A 175 2.18 -28.88 -13.00
N VAL A 176 3.22 -28.25 -13.54
CA VAL A 176 4.40 -27.81 -12.77
C VAL A 176 4.00 -26.93 -11.60
N GLN A 177 3.12 -25.95 -11.83
CA GLN A 177 2.58 -25.03 -10.83
C GLN A 177 1.98 -25.74 -9.59
N ARG A 178 1.48 -26.97 -9.76
CA ARG A 178 0.74 -27.70 -8.73
C ARG A 178 1.54 -28.82 -8.09
N PHE A 179 2.45 -29.45 -8.84
CA PHE A 179 3.10 -30.69 -8.43
C PHE A 179 4.60 -30.55 -8.17
N THR A 180 5.24 -29.41 -8.45
CA THR A 180 6.64 -29.23 -8.04
C THR A 180 6.78 -28.53 -6.68
N THR A 181 7.77 -28.97 -5.90
CA THR A 181 8.25 -28.30 -4.69
C THR A 181 9.52 -27.49 -4.95
N GLU A 182 10.02 -27.49 -6.17
CA GLU A 182 11.18 -26.70 -6.58
C GLU A 182 10.74 -25.32 -7.07
N ARG A 183 11.69 -24.38 -7.12
CA ARG A 183 11.45 -23.07 -7.73
C ARG A 183 11.61 -23.18 -9.25
N VAL A 184 10.63 -22.69 -10.00
CA VAL A 184 10.64 -22.70 -11.47
C VAL A 184 10.40 -21.29 -11.98
N ILE A 185 11.33 -20.78 -12.78
CA ILE A 185 11.20 -19.54 -13.54
C ILE A 185 10.63 -19.90 -14.91
N TRP A 186 9.48 -19.32 -15.24
CA TRP A 186 8.81 -19.58 -16.52
C TRP A 186 8.89 -18.35 -17.42
N ILE A 187 9.48 -18.52 -18.61
CA ILE A 187 9.73 -17.43 -19.55
C ILE A 187 8.81 -17.57 -20.77
N ASN A 188 7.95 -16.58 -21.02
CA ASN A 188 7.05 -16.54 -22.19
C ASN A 188 7.38 -15.41 -23.16
N ALA A 189 8.09 -14.38 -22.71
CA ALA A 189 8.42 -13.22 -23.53
C ALA A 189 9.92 -13.04 -23.68
N ARG A 190 10.35 -12.57 -24.86
CA ARG A 190 11.77 -12.29 -25.11
C ARG A 190 12.34 -11.25 -24.15
N ALA A 191 11.54 -10.23 -23.80
CA ALA A 191 11.91 -9.22 -22.82
C ALA A 191 12.22 -9.81 -21.42
N GLU A 192 11.48 -10.83 -20.99
CA GLU A 192 11.74 -11.51 -19.70
C GLU A 192 13.07 -12.27 -19.74
N LEU A 193 13.35 -12.95 -20.86
CA LEU A 193 14.61 -13.67 -21.04
C LEU A 193 15.81 -12.74 -21.11
N ASP A 194 15.73 -11.67 -21.90
CA ASP A 194 16.79 -10.68 -22.05
C ASP A 194 17.03 -9.96 -20.70
N SER A 195 15.98 -9.65 -19.94
CA SER A 195 16.10 -9.09 -18.60
C SER A 195 16.80 -10.04 -17.63
N LEU A 196 16.47 -11.34 -17.66
CA LEU A 196 17.12 -12.35 -16.84
C LEU A 196 18.61 -12.48 -17.20
N ILE A 197 18.94 -12.60 -18.49
CA ILE A 197 20.33 -12.70 -18.96
C ILE A 197 21.12 -11.45 -18.57
N GLY A 198 20.54 -10.26 -18.76
CA GLY A 198 21.16 -9.00 -18.37
C GLY A 198 21.50 -8.95 -16.89
N ILE A 199 20.54 -9.30 -16.01
CA ILE A 199 20.78 -9.37 -14.56
C ILE A 199 21.86 -10.39 -14.22
N LEU A 200 21.79 -11.61 -14.77
CA LEU A 200 22.77 -12.67 -14.52
C LEU A 200 24.20 -12.25 -14.92
N SER A 201 24.35 -11.44 -15.98
CA SER A 201 25.65 -10.96 -16.43
C SER A 201 26.28 -9.89 -15.54
N THR A 202 25.50 -9.25 -14.68
CA THR A 202 25.96 -8.14 -13.82
C THR A 202 25.89 -8.45 -12.34
N LEU A 203 25.51 -9.66 -11.91
CA LEU A 203 25.30 -9.99 -10.50
C LEU A 203 26.50 -9.70 -9.59
N ASP A 204 27.71 -9.83 -10.12
CA ASP A 204 28.95 -9.60 -9.36
C ASP A 204 29.30 -8.12 -9.20
N THR A 205 28.65 -7.22 -9.95
CA THR A 205 29.03 -5.79 -10.04
C THR A 205 27.86 -4.83 -9.84
N SER A 206 26.62 -5.28 -9.96
CA SER A 206 25.44 -4.42 -9.91
C SER A 206 24.25 -5.13 -9.29
N ALA A 207 23.58 -4.43 -8.39
CA ALA A 207 22.39 -4.91 -7.73
C ALA A 207 21.23 -5.07 -8.75
N PRO A 208 20.54 -6.22 -8.77
CA PRO A 208 19.43 -6.48 -9.68
C PRO A 208 18.35 -5.40 -9.61
N GLN A 209 18.00 -4.81 -10.76
CA GLN A 209 16.88 -3.86 -10.84
C GLN A 209 15.63 -4.59 -11.32
N PHE A 210 14.61 -4.67 -10.46
CA PHE A 210 13.35 -5.33 -10.78
C PHE A 210 12.19 -4.71 -10.01
N ASN A 211 10.98 -5.01 -10.48
CA ASN A 211 9.75 -4.66 -9.82
C ASN A 211 9.09 -5.92 -9.25
N LEU A 212 8.48 -5.78 -8.08
CA LEU A 212 7.67 -6.84 -7.47
C LEU A 212 6.33 -6.29 -6.99
N ILE A 213 5.40 -7.19 -6.69
CA ILE A 213 4.16 -6.86 -5.97
C ILE A 213 4.35 -7.37 -4.53
N PRO A 214 4.63 -6.49 -3.56
CA PRO A 214 4.76 -6.90 -2.17
C PRO A 214 3.47 -7.54 -1.66
N LYS A 215 3.55 -8.39 -0.63
CA LYS A 215 2.35 -8.95 -0.02
C LYS A 215 1.45 -7.85 0.53
N GLY A 216 0.19 -7.89 0.13
CA GLY A 216 -0.82 -6.88 0.48
C GLY A 216 -0.84 -5.65 -0.43
N GLU A 217 0.00 -5.60 -1.47
CA GLU A 217 -0.06 -4.54 -2.48
C GLU A 217 -0.74 -5.03 -3.76
N PHE A 218 -1.31 -4.09 -4.53
CA PHE A 218 -1.97 -4.37 -5.81
C PHE A 218 -1.19 -3.87 -7.03
N ARG A 219 -0.10 -3.14 -6.79
CA ARG A 219 0.74 -2.55 -7.83
C ARG A 219 2.16 -3.07 -7.75
N THR A 220 2.79 -3.15 -8.91
CA THR A 220 4.23 -3.36 -9.04
C THR A 220 4.97 -2.11 -8.60
N ILE A 221 5.96 -2.27 -7.73
CA ILE A 221 6.88 -1.21 -7.30
C ILE A 221 8.31 -1.73 -7.38
N SER A 222 9.29 -0.83 -7.44
CA SER A 222 10.70 -1.21 -7.48
C SER A 222 11.12 -1.87 -6.17
N VAL A 223 12.14 -2.72 -6.23
CA VAL A 223 12.68 -3.41 -5.06
C VAL A 223 13.13 -2.43 -3.97
N TYR A 224 13.88 -1.38 -4.31
CA TYR A 224 14.35 -0.40 -3.33
C TYR A 224 13.21 0.45 -2.72
N GLU A 225 12.16 0.76 -3.48
CA GLU A 225 10.96 1.43 -2.96
C GLU A 225 10.21 0.51 -1.99
N THR A 226 10.20 -0.79 -2.26
CA THR A 226 9.63 -1.80 -1.36
C THR A 226 10.39 -1.85 -0.03
N LEU A 227 11.72 -1.89 -0.08
CA LEU A 227 12.57 -1.90 1.12
C LEU A 227 12.35 -0.65 1.96
N PHE A 228 12.34 0.52 1.31
CA PHE A 228 12.11 1.80 1.99
C PHE A 228 10.75 1.82 2.69
N ARG A 229 9.66 1.48 1.99
CA ARG A 229 8.32 1.46 2.60
C ARG A 229 8.18 0.47 3.74
N ALA A 230 8.83 -0.68 3.64
CA ALA A 230 8.81 -1.66 4.70
C ALA A 230 9.49 -1.13 5.97
N GLY A 231 10.67 -0.50 5.86
CA GLY A 231 11.35 0.11 7.00
C GLY A 231 10.66 1.36 7.55
N ASP A 232 10.14 2.23 6.68
CA ASP A 232 9.40 3.43 7.08
C ASP A 232 8.12 3.08 7.86
N LEU A 233 7.43 1.99 7.48
CA LEU A 233 6.30 1.48 8.26
C LEU A 233 6.70 1.12 9.70
N LEU A 234 7.87 0.52 9.91
CA LEU A 234 8.34 0.23 11.27
C LEU A 234 8.60 1.52 12.05
N GLN A 235 9.20 2.53 11.41
CA GLN A 235 9.43 3.83 12.04
C GLN A 235 8.13 4.56 12.37
N THR A 236 7.13 4.57 11.50
CA THR A 236 5.83 5.21 11.76
C THR A 236 5.09 4.55 12.93
N LEU A 237 5.26 3.23 13.10
CA LEU A 237 4.81 2.47 14.26
C LEU A 237 5.61 2.77 15.55
N GLY A 238 6.69 3.57 15.47
CA GLY A 238 7.56 3.90 16.59
C GLY A 238 8.56 2.81 16.96
N LEU A 239 8.84 1.89 16.04
CA LEU A 239 9.80 0.79 16.23
C LEU A 239 11.15 1.17 15.62
N GLU A 240 12.23 0.70 16.23
CA GLU A 240 13.55 0.70 15.60
C GLU A 240 13.61 -0.43 14.56
N VAL A 241 14.04 -0.10 13.33
CA VAL A 241 13.88 -1.00 12.17
C VAL A 241 14.61 -2.32 12.35
N VAL A 242 15.91 -2.30 12.66
CA VAL A 242 16.72 -3.51 12.77
C VAL A 242 16.31 -4.37 13.98
N PRO A 243 16.24 -3.84 15.22
CA PRO A 243 15.83 -4.64 16.38
C PRO A 243 14.44 -5.26 16.22
N ALA A 244 13.49 -4.51 15.64
CA ALA A 244 12.15 -5.04 15.44
C ALA A 244 12.12 -6.22 14.46
N ILE A 245 12.93 -6.19 13.40
CA ILE A 245 13.03 -7.30 12.44
C ILE A 245 13.67 -8.53 13.09
N GLU A 246 14.67 -8.35 13.96
CA GLU A 246 15.33 -9.44 14.68
C GLU A 246 14.38 -10.20 15.63
N GLU A 247 13.37 -9.52 16.19
CA GLU A 247 12.35 -10.14 17.03
C GLU A 247 11.26 -10.89 16.25
N VAL A 248 11.16 -10.69 14.92
CA VAL A 248 10.13 -11.34 14.10
C VAL A 248 10.45 -12.79 13.82
N THR A 249 9.45 -13.64 14.03
CA THR A 249 9.49 -15.05 13.63
C THR A 249 8.82 -15.23 12.27
N PHE A 250 9.49 -15.88 11.32
CA PHE A 250 8.92 -16.17 10.00
C PHE A 250 8.49 -17.62 9.89
N ILE A 251 7.35 -17.86 9.23
CA ILE A 251 6.90 -19.21 8.89
C ILE A 251 7.83 -19.77 7.80
N ALA A 252 8.06 -21.08 7.82
CA ALA A 252 8.87 -21.73 6.79
C ALA A 252 8.30 -21.48 5.37
N GLY A 253 9.13 -20.98 4.45
CA GLY A 253 8.72 -20.63 3.10
C GLY A 253 8.02 -19.27 2.97
N ASP A 254 7.98 -18.45 4.03
CA ASP A 254 7.47 -17.09 3.94
C ASP A 254 8.43 -16.18 3.16
N THR A 255 8.01 -15.74 1.98
CA THR A 255 8.76 -14.80 1.13
C THR A 255 9.06 -13.46 1.81
N ASP A 256 8.29 -13.07 2.84
CA ASP A 256 8.56 -11.84 3.59
C ASP A 256 9.87 -11.93 4.38
N LYS A 257 10.35 -13.14 4.68
CA LYS A 257 11.65 -13.33 5.35
C LYS A 257 12.77 -12.66 4.55
N ALA A 258 12.88 -12.95 3.25
CA ALA A 258 13.91 -12.34 2.40
C ALA A 258 13.75 -10.81 2.34
N LEU A 259 12.50 -10.33 2.30
CA LEU A 259 12.21 -8.89 2.31
C LEU A 259 12.74 -8.21 3.56
N TYR A 260 12.34 -8.67 4.75
CA TYR A 260 12.75 -8.01 5.99
C TYR A 260 14.23 -8.24 6.33
N MET A 261 14.82 -9.38 5.95
CA MET A 261 16.28 -9.53 6.01
C MET A 261 16.99 -8.49 5.14
N ALA A 262 16.50 -8.25 3.92
CA ALA A 262 17.04 -7.18 3.07
C ALA A 262 16.84 -5.80 3.70
N VAL A 263 15.67 -5.52 4.30
CA VAL A 263 15.41 -4.25 5.01
C VAL A 263 16.39 -4.03 6.17
N ALA A 264 16.66 -5.06 6.98
CA ALA A 264 17.55 -4.95 8.14
C ALA A 264 19.00 -4.55 7.75
N HIS A 265 19.48 -4.99 6.59
CA HIS A 265 20.80 -4.61 6.08
C HIS A 265 20.78 -3.32 5.23
N PHE A 266 19.68 -3.05 4.54
CA PHE A 266 19.50 -1.83 3.75
C PHE A 266 19.36 -0.58 4.63
N TRP A 267 18.62 -0.67 5.74
CA TRP A 267 18.25 0.49 6.54
C TRP A 267 19.47 1.25 7.11
N PRO A 268 20.47 0.58 7.72
CA PRO A 268 21.67 1.28 8.19
C PRO A 268 22.46 1.96 7.06
N VAL A 269 22.55 1.30 5.89
CA VAL A 269 23.23 1.86 4.72
C VAL A 269 22.49 3.08 4.19
N LEU A 270 21.16 3.03 4.14
CA LEU A 270 20.33 4.18 3.79
C LEU A 270 20.57 5.34 4.74
N THR A 271 20.56 5.11 6.06
CA THR A 271 20.80 6.16 7.06
C THR A 271 22.16 6.84 6.86
N GLU A 272 23.22 6.08 6.57
CA GLU A 272 24.53 6.68 6.29
C GLU A 272 24.55 7.44 4.95
N VAL A 273 23.93 6.89 3.89
CA VAL A 273 23.82 7.59 2.60
C VAL A 273 23.05 8.91 2.73
N LEU A 274 21.97 8.94 3.51
CA LEU A 274 21.21 10.17 3.78
C LEU A 274 22.09 11.18 4.53
N LYS A 275 22.82 10.72 5.54
CA LYS A 275 23.71 11.58 6.34
C LYS A 275 24.87 12.16 5.52
N GLU A 276 25.44 11.36 4.61
CA GLU A 276 26.54 11.75 3.68
C GLU A 276 26.09 12.67 2.54
N ALA A 277 24.79 12.81 2.29
CA ALA A 277 24.29 13.69 1.26
C ALA A 277 24.64 15.16 1.53
N GLU A 278 24.70 15.97 0.47
CA GLU A 278 24.92 17.41 0.55
C GLU A 278 23.73 18.17 -0.07
N PRO A 279 22.89 18.87 0.72
CA PRO A 279 22.91 18.94 2.19
C PRO A 279 22.51 17.62 2.86
N SER A 280 22.91 17.44 4.13
CA SER A 280 22.62 16.21 4.89
C SER A 280 21.12 15.96 4.97
N LEU A 281 20.71 14.72 4.71
CA LEU A 281 19.32 14.30 4.69
C LEU A 281 18.98 13.49 5.94
N MET A 282 17.73 13.57 6.37
CA MET A 282 17.19 12.75 7.45
C MET A 282 15.70 12.48 7.23
N MET A 283 15.21 11.29 7.58
CA MET A 283 13.78 11.00 7.50
C MET A 283 13.01 11.77 8.60
N PHE A 284 11.74 12.10 8.36
CA PHE A 284 10.91 12.80 9.35
C PHE A 284 10.84 12.03 10.67
N ASN A 285 10.70 10.71 10.60
CA ASN A 285 10.64 9.87 11.79
C ASN A 285 11.94 9.92 12.60
N ASP A 286 13.10 9.95 11.94
CA ASP A 286 14.39 10.11 12.60
C ASP A 286 14.56 11.51 13.21
N LEU A 287 14.08 12.55 12.54
CA LEU A 287 14.07 13.91 13.10
C LEU A 287 13.25 13.96 14.39
N PHE A 288 12.03 13.40 14.39
CA PHE A 288 11.17 13.38 15.58
C PHE A 288 11.69 12.48 16.69
N SER A 289 12.33 11.36 16.35
CA SER A 289 12.96 10.46 17.31
C SER A 289 14.20 11.11 17.94
N GLY A 290 15.06 11.71 17.11
CA GLY A 290 16.30 12.36 17.51
C GLY A 290 16.09 13.65 18.32
N LEU A 291 14.98 14.35 18.13
CA LEU A 291 14.60 15.55 18.91
C LEU A 291 13.92 15.21 20.25
N ARG A 292 14.52 14.29 21.00
CA ARG A 292 14.06 13.89 22.33
C ARG A 292 15.22 13.91 23.33
N GLY A 293 14.89 13.85 24.61
CA GLY A 293 15.89 13.73 25.68
C GLY A 293 16.94 14.85 25.65
N ALA A 294 18.22 14.48 25.57
CA ALA A 294 19.34 15.41 25.61
C ALA A 294 19.34 16.41 24.44
N ALA A 295 18.99 15.98 23.23
CA ALA A 295 18.95 16.88 22.06
C ALA A 295 17.93 18.01 22.25
N LEU A 296 16.77 17.68 22.83
CA LEU A 296 15.74 18.67 23.14
C LEU A 296 16.19 19.68 24.21
N ARG A 297 17.04 19.26 25.16
CA ARG A 297 17.63 20.18 26.16
C ARG A 297 18.56 21.21 25.54
N SER A 298 19.18 20.90 24.41
CA SER A 298 20.03 21.82 23.66
C SER A 298 19.25 22.85 22.85
N VAL A 299 17.93 22.68 22.69
CA VAL A 299 17.07 23.65 21.99
C VAL A 299 16.98 24.94 22.82
N PRO A 300 17.21 26.13 22.23
CA PRO A 300 17.08 27.41 22.93
C PRO A 300 15.68 27.65 23.48
N ASP A 301 15.59 28.33 24.64
CA ASP A 301 14.31 28.61 25.29
C ASP A 301 13.33 29.32 24.37
N GLU A 302 13.76 30.37 23.67
CA GLU A 302 12.88 31.12 22.76
C GLU A 302 12.22 30.23 21.69
N THR A 303 12.98 29.25 21.18
CA THR A 303 12.46 28.30 20.18
C THR A 303 11.44 27.36 20.80
N LEU A 304 11.75 26.83 21.98
CA LEU A 304 10.89 25.87 22.66
C LEU A 304 9.61 26.52 23.22
N HIS A 305 9.67 27.77 23.68
CA HIS A 305 8.51 28.53 24.16
C HIS A 305 7.44 28.75 23.08
N ARG A 306 7.81 28.73 21.80
CA ARG A 306 6.83 28.77 20.69
C ARG A 306 5.96 27.51 20.64
N MET A 307 6.38 26.42 21.29
CA MET A 307 5.64 25.17 21.45
C MET A 307 4.87 25.10 22.79
N GLN A 308 4.78 26.21 23.54
CA GLN A 308 4.15 26.21 24.87
C GLN A 308 2.64 25.97 24.83
N ASN A 309 1.95 26.52 23.83
CA ASN A 309 0.51 26.38 23.67
C ASN A 309 0.25 25.77 22.30
N LEU A 310 -0.12 24.48 22.27
CA LEU A 310 -0.27 23.71 21.05
C LEU A 310 -1.75 23.52 20.72
N LEU A 311 -2.11 23.85 19.48
CA LEU A 311 -3.36 23.41 18.85
C LEU A 311 -3.01 22.33 17.85
N ALA A 312 -3.44 21.10 18.13
CA ALA A 312 -3.26 19.97 17.25
C ALA A 312 -4.62 19.60 16.65
N ASP A 313 -4.72 19.70 15.32
CA ASP A 313 -5.89 19.28 14.56
C ASP A 313 -5.64 17.90 13.93
N GLU A 314 -6.71 17.18 13.63
CA GLU A 314 -6.66 15.83 13.02
C GLU A 314 -5.73 14.87 13.76
N VAL A 315 -5.71 14.93 15.10
CA VAL A 315 -4.78 14.19 15.97
C VAL A 315 -4.87 12.68 15.81
N GLN A 316 -5.97 12.17 15.26
CA GLN A 316 -6.11 10.74 14.96
C GLN A 316 -5.21 10.24 13.82
N ASP A 317 -4.72 11.13 12.95
CA ASP A 317 -3.85 10.80 11.81
C ASP A 317 -2.38 11.16 12.07
N ILE A 318 -1.93 11.23 13.33
CA ILE A 318 -0.50 11.38 13.62
C ILE A 318 0.17 10.03 13.87
N THR A 319 1.48 9.94 13.59
CA THR A 319 2.30 8.77 13.90
C THR A 319 2.77 8.78 15.35
N MET A 320 3.23 7.62 15.85
CA MET A 320 3.81 7.50 17.18
C MET A 320 4.97 8.49 17.38
N ASN A 321 5.84 8.64 16.39
CA ASN A 321 7.00 9.50 16.54
C ASN A 321 6.66 10.98 16.68
N SER A 322 5.67 11.44 15.92
CA SER A 322 5.16 12.82 15.99
C SER A 322 4.51 13.11 17.35
N GLY A 323 3.66 12.20 17.84
CA GLY A 323 3.01 12.37 19.14
C GLY A 323 3.98 12.34 20.32
N GLU A 324 4.97 11.43 20.31
CA GLU A 324 6.01 11.39 21.35
C GLU A 324 6.92 12.63 21.32
N PHE A 325 7.19 13.20 20.15
CA PHE A 325 7.91 14.46 20.05
C PHE A 325 7.13 15.62 20.69
N ILE A 326 5.82 15.73 20.43
CA ILE A 326 4.95 16.72 21.07
C ILE A 326 4.99 16.56 22.60
N LYS A 327 4.88 15.33 23.10
CA LYS A 327 4.98 15.02 24.54
C LYS A 327 6.34 15.42 25.11
N ALA A 328 7.43 15.15 24.40
CA ALA A 328 8.77 15.53 24.82
C ALA A 328 8.92 17.06 24.94
N CYS A 329 8.43 17.82 23.96
CA CYS A 329 8.42 19.28 24.00
C CYS A 329 7.70 19.82 25.23
N LEU A 330 6.46 19.37 25.47
CA LEU A 330 5.66 19.83 26.61
C LEU A 330 6.30 19.45 27.96
N ARG A 331 6.93 18.27 28.05
CA ARG A 331 7.65 17.84 29.26
C ARG A 331 8.87 18.70 29.54
N GLU A 332 9.64 19.04 28.51
CA GLU A 332 10.83 19.88 28.64
C GLU A 332 10.45 21.31 29.03
N ILE A 333 9.45 21.92 28.40
CA ILE A 333 8.94 23.25 28.78
C ILE A 333 8.51 23.27 30.24
N ARG A 334 7.75 22.25 30.67
CA ARG A 334 7.32 22.11 32.06
C ARG A 334 8.50 21.94 33.03
N TYR A 335 9.58 21.29 32.59
CA TYR A 335 10.80 21.16 33.40
C TYR A 335 11.49 22.51 33.56
N ARG A 336 11.74 23.25 32.47
CA ARG A 336 12.39 24.57 32.51
C ARG A 336 11.62 25.58 33.33
N ASN A 337 10.29 25.67 33.15
CA ASN A 337 9.44 26.57 33.94
C ASN A 337 9.45 26.27 35.44
N ARG A 338 9.75 25.02 35.86
CA ARG A 338 9.93 24.68 37.28
C ARG A 338 11.28 25.11 37.82
N VAL A 339 12.33 25.04 37.01
CA VAL A 339 13.71 25.35 37.42
C VAL A 339 13.93 26.86 37.47
N ASP A 340 13.48 27.60 36.45
CA ASP A 340 13.82 29.01 36.31
C ASP A 340 13.07 29.93 37.29
N MET A 341 12.02 29.45 37.97
CA MET A 341 11.18 30.16 38.95
C MET A 341 10.69 31.58 38.56
N THR A 342 10.93 31.99 37.30
CA THR A 342 10.73 33.34 36.77
C THR A 342 9.64 33.37 35.70
N THR A 343 9.36 32.23 35.06
CA THR A 343 8.29 32.03 34.07
C THR A 343 7.09 31.34 34.69
N THR A 344 6.00 32.08 34.89
CA THR A 344 4.67 31.59 35.30
C THR A 344 3.92 30.84 34.20
N GLY A 345 4.63 30.37 33.17
CA GLY A 345 4.04 29.73 31.99
C GLY A 345 3.56 28.31 32.28
N CYS A 346 2.27 28.05 32.10
CA CYS A 346 1.78 26.67 31.92
C CYS A 346 1.91 26.30 30.44
N ALA A 347 2.31 25.06 30.15
CA ALA A 347 2.19 24.48 28.82
C ALA A 347 0.78 23.93 28.65
N SER A 348 0.18 24.11 27.47
CA SER A 348 -1.18 23.65 27.17
C SER A 348 -1.24 22.97 25.80
N ILE A 349 -2.14 22.00 25.68
CA ILE A 349 -2.45 21.34 24.42
C ILE A 349 -3.95 21.22 24.26
N PHE A 350 -4.44 21.63 23.09
CA PHE A 350 -5.79 21.40 22.62
C PHE A 350 -5.70 20.45 21.43
N ALA A 351 -6.34 19.28 21.55
CA ALA A 351 -6.43 18.30 20.46
C ALA A 351 -7.85 18.30 19.89
N CYS A 352 -7.95 18.41 18.56
CA CYS A 352 -9.17 18.19 17.81
C CYS A 352 -9.00 16.97 16.90
N GLY A 353 -10.08 16.25 16.65
CA GLY A 353 -10.07 15.07 15.81
C GLY A 353 -11.38 14.29 15.87
N ASP A 354 -11.50 13.32 14.96
CA ASP A 354 -12.62 12.38 14.85
C ASP A 354 -12.06 10.97 14.66
N ASP A 355 -12.23 10.10 15.64
CA ASP A 355 -11.67 8.74 15.64
C ASP A 355 -12.26 7.84 14.54
N PHE A 356 -13.47 8.13 14.06
CA PHE A 356 -14.04 7.47 12.88
C PHE A 356 -13.41 7.94 11.57
N GLN A 357 -12.66 9.04 11.57
CA GLN A 357 -11.94 9.56 10.41
C GLN A 357 -10.44 9.23 10.43
N THR A 358 -10.05 8.18 11.15
CA THR A 358 -8.69 7.62 11.10
C THR A 358 -8.53 6.79 9.83
N ALA A 359 -7.74 7.26 8.86
CA ALA A 359 -7.71 6.70 7.51
C ALA A 359 -6.35 6.10 7.09
N HIS A 360 -5.35 6.18 7.97
CA HIS A 360 -3.95 5.85 7.67
C HIS A 360 -3.34 4.86 8.69
N GLY A 361 -4.17 4.04 9.34
CA GLY A 361 -3.73 3.13 10.40
C GLY A 361 -2.77 2.05 9.91
N THR A 362 -3.00 1.53 8.70
CA THR A 362 -2.11 0.58 8.02
C THR A 362 -0.73 1.17 7.68
N GLN A 363 -0.61 2.50 7.73
CA GLN A 363 0.62 3.28 7.53
C GLN A 363 1.19 3.82 8.84
N GLY A 364 0.71 3.34 10.00
CA GLY A 364 1.22 3.69 11.32
C GLY A 364 0.55 4.89 12.00
N ALA A 365 -0.50 5.48 11.40
CA ALA A 365 -1.31 6.48 12.09
C ALA A 365 -2.03 5.86 13.30
N THR A 366 -2.16 6.63 14.39
CA THR A 366 -2.76 6.11 15.62
C THR A 366 -3.74 7.10 16.27
N PRO A 367 -4.98 6.66 16.58
CA PRO A 367 -5.94 7.48 17.31
C PRO A 367 -5.61 7.57 18.80
N ARG A 368 -4.54 6.91 19.28
CA ARG A 368 -4.17 6.85 20.70
C ARG A 368 -4.06 8.23 21.34
N TYR A 369 -3.50 9.22 20.64
CA TYR A 369 -3.33 10.58 21.15
C TYR A 369 -4.64 11.35 21.30
N LEU A 370 -5.72 10.90 20.65
CA LEU A 370 -7.08 11.42 20.80
C LEU A 370 -7.89 10.60 21.81
N VAL A 371 -7.91 9.27 21.65
CA VAL A 371 -8.72 8.34 22.46
C VAL A 371 -8.24 8.24 23.89
N GLU A 372 -6.92 8.25 24.10
CA GLU A 372 -6.29 8.15 25.42
C GLU A 372 -5.71 9.50 25.86
N PHE A 373 -6.29 10.61 25.42
CA PHE A 373 -5.72 11.96 25.60
C PHE A 373 -5.24 12.27 27.02
N ALA A 374 -6.03 11.92 28.04
CA ALA A 374 -5.67 12.19 29.45
C ALA A 374 -4.44 11.42 29.94
N SER A 375 -4.21 10.19 29.44
CA SER A 375 -3.01 9.41 29.78
C SER A 375 -1.80 9.86 28.95
N GLN A 376 -2.02 10.23 27.69
CA GLN A 376 -0.96 10.69 26.78
C GLN A 376 -0.45 12.09 27.12
N PHE A 377 -1.33 12.98 27.61
CA PHE A 377 -1.02 14.36 28.01
C PHE A 377 -1.47 14.64 29.46
N PRO A 378 -0.75 14.14 30.48
CA PRO A 378 -1.13 14.35 31.87
C PRO A 378 -1.11 15.83 32.28
N SER A 379 -2.25 16.33 32.72
CA SER A 379 -2.45 17.72 33.14
C SER A 379 -3.13 17.81 34.51
N LYS A 380 -3.19 19.02 35.10
CA LYS A 380 -3.96 19.24 36.34
C LYS A 380 -5.47 19.18 36.10
N GLU A 381 -5.92 19.61 34.92
CA GLU A 381 -7.33 19.68 34.55
C GLU A 381 -7.44 19.33 33.06
N THR A 382 -8.16 18.26 32.75
CA THR A 382 -8.44 17.82 31.38
C THR A 382 -9.93 17.96 31.13
N LYS A 383 -10.31 18.69 30.07
CA LYS A 383 -11.70 18.84 29.62
C LYS A 383 -11.88 18.22 28.25
N SER A 384 -13.02 17.59 28.04
CA SER A 384 -13.45 17.06 26.74
C SER A 384 -14.72 17.76 26.32
N TYR A 385 -14.75 18.22 25.07
CA TYR A 385 -15.89 18.89 24.46
C TYR A 385 -16.31 18.11 23.23
N HIS A 386 -17.56 17.66 23.21
CA HIS A 386 -18.13 16.96 22.08
C HIS A 386 -18.95 17.91 21.21
N LEU A 387 -18.65 17.94 19.91
CA LEU A 387 -19.38 18.71 18.92
C LEU A 387 -20.36 17.79 18.19
N GLY A 388 -21.62 17.79 18.63
CA GLY A 388 -22.65 16.88 18.11
C GLY A 388 -23.40 17.35 16.85
N THR A 389 -23.18 18.59 16.39
CA THR A 389 -23.89 19.18 15.25
C THR A 389 -23.03 19.19 13.99
N ASN A 390 -23.52 18.55 12.93
CA ASN A 390 -22.91 18.54 11.61
C ASN A 390 -23.56 19.60 10.71
N TYR A 391 -22.75 20.52 10.17
CA TYR A 391 -23.24 21.59 9.27
C TYR A 391 -23.06 21.27 7.78
N ARG A 392 -22.42 20.14 7.45
CA ARG A 392 -22.04 19.77 6.08
C ARG A 392 -23.12 18.94 5.40
N SER A 393 -23.34 17.73 5.90
CA SER A 393 -24.08 16.67 5.24
C SER A 393 -25.51 16.57 5.76
N LYS A 394 -26.44 16.17 4.90
CA LYS A 394 -27.82 15.81 5.29
C LYS A 394 -27.84 14.57 6.20
N GLN A 395 -28.87 14.47 7.04
CA GLN A 395 -28.97 13.42 8.06
C GLN A 395 -28.95 12.01 7.47
N GLY A 396 -29.57 11.79 6.29
CA GLY A 396 -29.60 10.48 5.63
C GLY A 396 -28.20 9.95 5.31
N ILE A 397 -27.34 10.81 4.75
CA ILE A 397 -25.93 10.48 4.46
C ILE A 397 -25.17 10.15 5.74
N LEU A 398 -25.36 10.93 6.80
CA LEU A 398 -24.70 10.68 8.10
C LEU A 398 -25.10 9.32 8.68
N LEU A 399 -26.40 8.97 8.60
CA LEU A 399 -26.91 7.67 9.05
C LEU A 399 -26.33 6.52 8.21
N SER A 400 -26.37 6.64 6.88
CA SER A 400 -25.77 5.65 5.97
C SER A 400 -24.29 5.42 6.29
N ALA A 401 -23.51 6.50 6.36
CA ALA A 401 -22.09 6.43 6.63
C ALA A 401 -21.79 5.86 8.02
N HIS A 402 -22.59 6.20 9.03
CA HIS A 402 -22.38 5.69 10.39
C HIS A 402 -22.68 4.20 10.52
N ASN A 403 -23.63 3.65 9.75
CA ASN A 403 -23.90 2.22 9.74
C ASN A 403 -22.67 1.37 9.37
N LEU A 404 -21.78 1.89 8.51
CA LEU A 404 -20.57 1.17 8.11
C LEU A 404 -19.55 1.06 9.24
N ILE A 405 -19.53 1.98 10.19
CA ILE A 405 -18.54 2.05 11.28
C ILE A 405 -19.09 1.54 12.62
N LEU A 406 -20.34 1.06 12.65
CA LEU A 406 -20.90 0.42 13.84
C LEU A 406 -20.04 -0.77 14.29
N GLY A 407 -19.83 -0.89 15.59
CA GLY A 407 -18.99 -1.95 16.18
C GLY A 407 -17.49 -1.64 16.18
N ILE A 408 -17.03 -0.60 15.48
CA ILE A 408 -15.65 -0.13 15.60
C ILE A 408 -15.51 0.63 16.93
N PRO A 409 -14.47 0.37 17.75
CA PRO A 409 -14.22 1.13 18.97
C PRO A 409 -14.06 2.62 18.68
N ALA A 410 -14.80 3.44 19.43
CA ALA A 410 -14.77 4.90 19.36
C ALA A 410 -15.16 5.52 20.71
N ILE A 411 -14.67 6.74 20.97
CA ILE A 411 -14.96 7.57 22.15
C ILE A 411 -16.45 7.92 22.17
N PHE A 412 -17.00 8.30 21.01
CA PHE A 412 -18.41 8.68 20.86
C PHE A 412 -19.04 7.89 19.73
N ARG A 413 -20.11 7.15 20.03
CA ARG A 413 -20.78 6.24 19.09
C ARG A 413 -22.10 6.78 18.54
N ARG A 414 -22.41 8.06 18.79
CA ARG A 414 -23.67 8.66 18.32
C ARG A 414 -23.45 9.31 16.96
N VAL A 415 -24.44 9.15 16.09
CA VAL A 415 -24.50 9.86 14.82
C VAL A 415 -24.66 11.36 15.11
N PRO A 416 -23.86 12.24 14.48
CA PRO A 416 -24.07 13.69 14.59
C PRO A 416 -25.45 14.11 14.07
N GLU A 417 -26.04 15.14 14.67
CA GLU A 417 -27.26 15.76 14.19
C GLU A 417 -26.94 16.78 13.09
N SER A 418 -27.57 16.65 11.93
CA SER A 418 -27.44 17.60 10.85
C SER A 418 -28.17 18.91 11.19
N ALA A 419 -27.47 20.04 11.07
CA ALA A 419 -28.09 21.37 11.10
C ALA A 419 -29.11 21.56 9.96
N LYS A 420 -29.03 20.73 8.90
CA LYS A 420 -29.92 20.72 7.74
C LYS A 420 -31.08 19.72 7.88
N ARG A 421 -31.43 19.30 9.11
CA ARG A 421 -32.46 18.28 9.36
C ARG A 421 -33.82 18.55 8.70
N LEU A 422 -34.14 19.80 8.40
CA LEU A 422 -35.39 20.22 7.77
C LEU A 422 -35.37 20.12 6.23
N GLU A 423 -34.19 19.94 5.60
CA GLU A 423 -34.01 19.91 4.14
C GLU A 423 -34.18 18.49 3.52
N GLY A 424 -34.83 17.58 4.26
CA GLY A 424 -34.92 16.16 3.92
C GLY A 424 -33.62 15.38 4.21
N GLY A 425 -33.72 14.05 4.32
CA GLY A 425 -32.63 13.18 4.74
C GLY A 425 -32.43 12.01 3.80
N GLU A 426 -32.11 12.27 2.53
CA GLU A 426 -31.88 11.19 1.57
C GLU A 426 -30.65 10.36 1.96
N PRO A 427 -30.82 9.02 2.10
CA PRO A 427 -29.71 8.11 2.34
C PRO A 427 -28.75 8.05 1.16
N VAL A 428 -27.62 7.39 1.37
CA VAL A 428 -26.73 6.97 0.28
C VAL A 428 -27.45 5.95 -0.60
N GLU A 429 -27.43 6.19 -1.91
CA GLU A 429 -28.00 5.29 -2.91
C GLU A 429 -26.92 4.39 -3.52
N ILE A 430 -27.21 3.10 -3.66
CA ILE A 430 -26.28 2.09 -4.17
C ILE A 430 -26.79 1.61 -5.52
N TYR A 431 -25.89 1.57 -6.52
CA TYR A 431 -26.20 1.12 -7.87
C TYR A 431 -25.19 0.09 -8.37
N PRO A 432 -25.57 -0.76 -9.33
CA PRO A 432 -24.60 -1.55 -10.06
C PRO A 432 -23.69 -0.62 -10.86
N MET A 433 -22.39 -0.92 -10.85
CA MET A 433 -21.39 -0.13 -11.55
C MET A 433 -21.55 -0.29 -13.06
N SER A 434 -22.25 0.66 -13.67
CA SER A 434 -22.60 0.71 -15.09
C SER A 434 -22.29 2.08 -15.67
N ALA A 435 -21.66 2.11 -16.85
CA ALA A 435 -21.39 3.33 -17.60
C ALA A 435 -22.66 4.16 -17.84
N GLN A 436 -23.74 3.50 -18.26
CA GLN A 436 -25.03 4.13 -18.51
C GLN A 436 -25.62 4.74 -17.24
N ARG A 437 -25.55 4.02 -16.11
CA ARG A 437 -26.10 4.53 -14.85
C ARG A 437 -25.29 5.70 -14.31
N PHE A 438 -23.96 5.60 -14.34
CA PHE A 438 -23.07 6.67 -13.94
C PHE A 438 -23.32 7.94 -14.76
N LEU A 439 -23.33 7.85 -16.10
CA LEU A 439 -23.55 9.01 -16.96
C LEU A 439 -24.93 9.62 -16.78
N ALA A 440 -25.99 8.82 -16.63
CA ALA A 440 -27.33 9.35 -16.40
C ALA A 440 -27.43 10.18 -15.11
N LEU A 441 -26.87 9.67 -14.01
CA LEU A 441 -26.82 10.41 -12.74
C LEU A 441 -25.90 11.63 -12.81
N PHE A 442 -24.75 11.49 -13.49
CA PHE A 442 -23.82 12.60 -13.70
C PHE A 442 -24.49 13.72 -14.49
N ASP A 443 -25.09 13.44 -15.64
CA ASP A 443 -25.73 14.42 -16.52
C ASP A 443 -26.89 15.13 -15.80
N GLN A 444 -27.65 14.41 -14.97
CA GLN A 444 -28.70 15.00 -14.13
C GLN A 444 -28.15 16.08 -13.19
N HIS A 445 -27.08 15.76 -12.43
CA HIS A 445 -26.55 16.68 -11.41
C HIS A 445 -25.66 17.77 -12.01
N HIS A 446 -24.89 17.43 -13.05
CA HIS A 446 -24.05 18.37 -13.78
C HIS A 446 -24.91 19.40 -14.53
N GLY A 447 -26.00 18.96 -15.16
CA GLY A 447 -26.99 19.84 -15.79
C GLY A 447 -27.77 20.71 -14.80
N ALA A 448 -27.94 20.25 -13.55
CA ALA A 448 -28.45 21.07 -12.45
C ALA A 448 -27.41 22.05 -11.88
N GLY A 449 -26.16 21.98 -12.35
CA GLY A 449 -25.06 22.85 -11.99
C GLY A 449 -24.34 22.52 -10.69
N ALA A 450 -24.51 21.31 -10.17
CA ALA A 450 -23.94 20.88 -8.90
C ALA A 450 -22.40 20.76 -8.95
N ASP A 451 -21.75 21.01 -7.81
CA ASP A 451 -20.36 20.65 -7.60
C ASP A 451 -20.24 19.13 -7.38
N ILE A 452 -19.42 18.45 -8.18
CA ILE A 452 -19.32 16.99 -8.20
C ILE A 452 -17.92 16.52 -7.80
N LEU A 453 -17.87 15.56 -6.88
CA LEU A 453 -16.65 14.84 -6.51
C LEU A 453 -16.80 13.35 -6.82
N ILE A 454 -15.91 12.83 -7.65
CA ILE A 454 -15.82 11.42 -7.99
C ILE A 454 -14.65 10.82 -7.20
N LEU A 455 -14.95 9.84 -6.35
CA LEU A 455 -14.02 9.15 -5.49
C LEU A 455 -13.76 7.74 -5.99
N ILE A 456 -12.49 7.42 -6.20
CA ILE A 456 -12.02 6.10 -6.63
C ILE A 456 -11.72 5.29 -5.37
N ALA A 457 -12.57 4.30 -5.06
CA ALA A 457 -12.36 3.40 -3.91
C ALA A 457 -11.30 2.34 -4.21
N ASN A 458 -11.22 1.89 -5.48
CA ASN A 458 -10.28 0.86 -5.93
C ASN A 458 -9.79 1.14 -7.36
N GLN A 459 -8.47 1.26 -7.54
CA GLN A 459 -7.88 1.61 -8.84
C GLN A 459 -8.11 0.55 -9.92
N THR A 460 -8.04 -0.73 -9.57
CA THR A 460 -8.25 -1.85 -10.51
C THR A 460 -9.67 -1.84 -11.03
N VAL A 461 -10.64 -1.54 -10.16
CA VAL A 461 -12.04 -1.40 -10.53
C VAL A 461 -12.24 -0.14 -11.38
N TYR A 462 -11.61 0.98 -11.01
CA TYR A 462 -11.70 2.24 -11.76
C TYR A 462 -11.19 2.16 -13.19
N ARG A 463 -10.14 1.38 -13.49
CA ARG A 463 -9.66 1.17 -14.87
C ARG A 463 -10.77 0.69 -15.82
N LYS A 464 -11.81 0.02 -15.31
CA LYS A 464 -12.97 -0.42 -16.11
C LYS A 464 -13.95 0.71 -16.44
N MET A 465 -13.86 1.84 -15.71
CA MET A 465 -14.74 3.02 -15.82
C MET A 465 -13.97 4.27 -16.29
N GLU A 466 -12.65 4.18 -16.50
CA GLU A 466 -11.77 5.32 -16.77
C GLU A 466 -12.21 6.10 -18.01
N ASP A 467 -12.49 5.41 -19.12
CA ASP A 467 -12.98 6.03 -20.36
C ASP A 467 -14.30 6.78 -20.13
N VAL A 468 -15.20 6.21 -19.32
CA VAL A 468 -16.52 6.78 -19.03
C VAL A 468 -16.39 8.03 -18.15
N VAL A 469 -15.50 7.98 -17.16
CA VAL A 469 -15.21 9.13 -16.31
C VAL A 469 -14.52 10.23 -17.12
N GLN A 470 -13.66 9.87 -18.08
CA GLN A 470 -13.03 10.82 -18.98
C GLN A 470 -14.07 11.56 -19.83
N VAL A 471 -15.10 10.87 -20.33
CA VAL A 471 -16.25 11.51 -21.02
C VAL A 471 -16.95 12.54 -20.13
N ALA A 472 -17.18 12.23 -18.86
CA ALA A 472 -17.79 13.16 -17.91
C ALA A 472 -16.91 14.41 -17.66
N LEU A 473 -15.59 14.22 -17.56
CA LEU A 473 -14.64 15.33 -17.43
C LEU A 473 -14.58 16.22 -18.68
N ASP A 474 -14.64 15.62 -19.87
CA ASP A 474 -14.61 16.38 -21.11
C ASP A 474 -15.90 17.17 -21.34
N ARG A 475 -17.05 16.66 -20.86
CA ARG A 475 -18.30 17.43 -20.78
C ARG A 475 -18.17 18.64 -19.85
N ASP A 476 -17.61 18.46 -18.65
CA ASP A 476 -17.38 19.58 -17.73
C ASP A 476 -16.43 20.63 -18.31
N LYS A 477 -15.38 20.21 -19.05
CA LYS A 477 -14.48 21.13 -19.76
C LYS A 477 -15.16 21.89 -20.90
N ALA A 478 -16.10 21.25 -21.60
CA ALA A 478 -16.80 21.87 -22.73
C ALA A 478 -17.80 22.95 -22.26
N GLU A 479 -18.43 22.76 -21.09
CA GLU A 479 -19.40 23.70 -20.53
C GLU A 479 -18.76 24.73 -19.58
N GLY A 480 -17.65 24.38 -18.94
CA GLY A 480 -16.96 25.22 -17.96
C GLY A 480 -15.98 26.20 -18.59
N GLY A 481 -16.20 27.50 -18.37
CA GLY A 481 -15.12 28.49 -18.39
C GLY A 481 -14.05 28.20 -17.32
N GLN A 482 -13.26 29.20 -16.90
CA GLN A 482 -12.08 29.04 -16.01
C GLN A 482 -12.27 28.28 -14.66
N LYS A 483 -13.48 27.86 -14.25
CA LYS A 483 -13.75 27.07 -13.03
C LYS A 483 -14.41 25.73 -13.34
N ARG A 484 -13.65 24.63 -13.20
CA ARG A 484 -14.18 23.25 -13.28
C ARG A 484 -15.01 22.92 -12.04
N ARG A 485 -16.15 22.26 -12.23
CA ARG A 485 -17.06 21.83 -11.13
C ARG A 485 -16.88 20.37 -10.76
N VAL A 486 -16.20 19.60 -11.60
CA VAL A 486 -15.98 18.17 -11.41
C VAL A 486 -14.54 17.88 -10.98
N ARG A 487 -14.37 17.13 -9.88
CA ARG A 487 -13.08 16.67 -9.38
C ARG A 487 -13.07 15.15 -9.26
N VAL A 488 -11.97 14.52 -9.68
CA VAL A 488 -11.73 13.07 -9.50
C VAL A 488 -10.55 12.88 -8.57
N ARG A 489 -10.69 12.06 -7.53
CA ARG A 489 -9.62 11.75 -6.56
C ARG A 489 -9.70 10.30 -6.09
N ALA A 490 -8.55 9.76 -5.66
CA ALA A 490 -8.55 8.54 -4.85
C ALA A 490 -9.29 8.81 -3.53
N ALA A 491 -10.09 7.85 -3.06
CA ALA A 491 -10.91 8.03 -1.85
C ALA A 491 -10.06 8.34 -0.59
N GLN A 492 -8.86 7.77 -0.50
CA GLN A 492 -7.88 8.04 0.57
C GLN A 492 -7.44 9.52 0.59
N ARG A 493 -7.47 10.20 -0.56
CA ARG A 493 -7.13 11.62 -0.71
C ARG A 493 -8.34 12.55 -0.61
N SER A 494 -9.51 12.01 -0.24
CA SER A 494 -10.73 12.81 -0.15
C SER A 494 -10.84 13.65 1.12
N LYS A 495 -10.03 13.37 2.15
CA LYS A 495 -10.01 14.15 3.39
C LYS A 495 -9.75 15.64 3.09
N GLY A 496 -10.49 16.51 3.76
CA GLY A 496 -10.51 17.97 3.50
C GLY A 496 -11.35 18.42 2.30
N LEU A 497 -11.71 17.53 1.37
CA LEU A 497 -12.55 17.87 0.23
C LEU A 497 -14.04 17.79 0.58
N GLU A 498 -14.87 18.49 -0.18
CA GLU A 498 -16.33 18.36 -0.11
C GLU A 498 -16.96 18.80 -1.44
N ALA A 499 -18.15 18.25 -1.71
CA ALA A 499 -18.93 18.57 -2.89
C ALA A 499 -20.43 18.45 -2.60
N GLU A 500 -21.26 19.04 -3.47
CA GLU A 500 -22.70 18.89 -3.36
C GLU A 500 -23.12 17.43 -3.58
N VAL A 501 -22.53 16.82 -4.62
CA VAL A 501 -22.78 15.44 -5.03
C VAL A 501 -21.48 14.65 -5.04
N VAL A 502 -21.50 13.45 -4.44
CA VAL A 502 -20.36 12.52 -4.46
C VAL A 502 -20.73 11.23 -5.17
N PHE A 503 -19.87 10.79 -6.08
CA PHE A 503 -19.89 9.45 -6.66
C PHE A 503 -18.72 8.64 -6.10
N ILE A 504 -18.99 7.48 -5.52
CA ILE A 504 -17.97 6.51 -5.08
C ILE A 504 -17.96 5.37 -6.09
N LEU A 505 -16.84 5.16 -6.75
CA LEU A 505 -16.66 4.13 -7.78
C LEU A 505 -15.83 2.96 -7.23
N GLY A 506 -16.44 1.77 -7.22
CA GLY A 506 -15.83 0.56 -6.70
C GLY A 506 -16.07 0.34 -5.20
N ASP A 507 -15.55 -0.77 -4.70
CA ASP A 507 -15.66 -1.13 -3.28
C ASP A 507 -14.34 -0.87 -2.54
N PHE A 508 -14.42 -0.66 -1.23
CA PHE A 508 -13.26 -0.59 -0.35
C PHE A 508 -12.91 -1.99 0.10
N THR A 509 -11.68 -2.43 -0.14
CA THR A 509 -11.24 -3.80 0.13
C THR A 509 -9.99 -3.80 0.98
N ALA A 510 -9.96 -4.66 1.99
CA ALA A 510 -8.73 -5.00 2.71
C ALA A 510 -7.78 -5.77 1.79
N SER A 511 -6.47 -5.51 1.93
CA SER A 511 -5.46 -6.32 1.25
C SER A 511 -5.30 -7.69 1.91
N THR A 512 -4.43 -8.53 1.35
CA THR A 512 -4.03 -9.77 2.01
C THR A 512 -3.22 -9.45 3.27
N SER A 513 -3.56 -10.12 4.37
CA SER A 513 -2.80 -10.12 5.62
C SER A 513 -1.37 -10.64 5.41
N THR A 514 -0.44 -10.18 6.24
CA THR A 514 0.92 -10.74 6.31
C THR A 514 1.26 -11.12 7.75
N TRP A 515 2.01 -12.22 7.91
CA TRP A 515 2.44 -12.71 9.21
C TRP A 515 3.39 -11.71 9.91
N ALA A 516 4.31 -11.11 9.15
CA ALA A 516 5.26 -10.13 9.65
C ALA A 516 4.58 -8.84 10.14
N LYS A 517 3.68 -8.23 9.34
CA LYS A 517 2.98 -6.99 9.77
C LYS A 517 2.17 -7.22 11.05
N ASN A 518 1.52 -8.38 11.21
CA ASN A 518 0.81 -8.67 12.45
C ASN A 518 1.72 -8.72 13.69
N GLN A 519 2.98 -9.16 13.55
CA GLN A 519 3.95 -9.10 14.65
C GLN A 519 4.39 -7.65 14.93
N PHE A 520 4.75 -6.87 13.91
CA PHE A 520 5.13 -5.46 14.10
C PHE A 520 4.01 -4.63 14.74
N PHE A 521 2.77 -4.78 14.26
CA PHE A 521 1.61 -4.07 14.83
C PHE A 521 1.32 -4.50 16.27
N ARG A 522 1.66 -5.75 16.64
CA ARG A 522 1.59 -6.24 18.03
C ARG A 522 2.67 -5.60 18.90
N MET A 523 3.92 -5.55 18.42
CA MET A 523 5.04 -4.90 19.12
C MET A 523 4.74 -3.42 19.39
N ALA A 524 4.12 -2.73 18.44
CA ALA A 524 3.72 -1.33 18.56
C ALA A 524 2.46 -1.11 19.46
N GLY A 525 1.77 -2.19 19.86
CA GLY A 525 0.56 -2.12 20.69
C GLY A 525 -0.60 -1.39 20.01
N THR A 526 -0.75 -1.53 18.70
CA THR A 526 -1.76 -0.80 17.90
C THR A 526 -3.20 -1.18 18.24
N VAL A 527 -3.43 -2.42 18.70
CA VAL A 527 -4.69 -2.91 19.24
C VAL A 527 -4.46 -3.57 20.60
N ALA A 528 -5.54 -3.77 21.37
CA ALA A 528 -5.45 -4.46 22.66
C ALA A 528 -4.90 -5.89 22.51
N ALA A 529 -4.10 -6.33 23.50
CA ALA A 529 -3.32 -7.58 23.46
C ALA A 529 -4.14 -8.88 23.26
N SER A 530 -5.47 -8.81 23.32
CA SER A 530 -6.38 -9.95 23.04
C SER A 530 -6.55 -10.25 21.55
N GLY A 531 -6.16 -9.35 20.65
CA GLY A 531 -6.27 -9.55 19.20
C GLY A 531 -5.26 -10.57 18.67
N GLN A 532 -5.74 -11.60 18.00
CA GLN A 532 -4.85 -12.59 17.35
C GLN A 532 -4.09 -11.96 16.16
N SER A 533 -4.69 -11.00 15.46
CA SER A 533 -4.13 -10.33 14.26
C SER A 533 -4.33 -8.80 14.25
N PRO A 534 -3.45 -8.04 14.93
CA PRO A 534 -3.52 -6.57 15.01
C PRO A 534 -3.59 -5.82 13.68
N PHE A 535 -2.77 -6.20 12.71
CA PHE A 535 -2.74 -5.52 11.40
C PHE A 535 -4.04 -5.73 10.63
N ASP A 536 -4.59 -6.95 10.71
CA ASP A 536 -5.82 -7.31 10.01
C ASP A 536 -7.01 -6.53 10.57
N GLU A 537 -7.08 -6.38 11.90
CA GLU A 537 -8.10 -5.56 12.56
C GLU A 537 -7.97 -4.08 12.19
N VAL A 538 -6.76 -3.53 12.20
CA VAL A 538 -6.52 -2.14 11.77
C VAL A 538 -6.96 -1.94 10.32
N GLN A 539 -6.57 -2.85 9.43
CA GLN A 539 -6.92 -2.80 8.03
C GLN A 539 -8.44 -2.94 7.79
N GLU A 540 -9.10 -3.85 8.50
CA GLU A 540 -10.55 -4.01 8.42
C GLU A 540 -11.27 -2.77 8.95
N ASN A 541 -10.82 -2.18 10.05
CA ASN A 541 -11.43 -0.95 10.55
C ASN A 541 -11.22 0.22 9.57
N GLU A 542 -10.03 0.31 8.98
CA GLU A 542 -9.68 1.37 8.01
C GLU A 542 -10.57 1.33 6.76
N LEU A 543 -10.91 0.14 6.22
CA LEU A 543 -11.76 0.07 5.02
C LEU A 543 -13.17 0.67 5.28
N TYR A 544 -13.75 0.42 6.46
CA TYR A 544 -15.05 0.96 6.81
C TYR A 544 -14.98 2.46 7.11
N ARG A 545 -13.90 2.92 7.75
CA ARG A 545 -13.63 4.35 7.99
C ARG A 545 -13.43 5.11 6.67
N LEU A 546 -12.71 4.54 5.70
CA LEU A 546 -12.55 5.14 4.38
C LEU A 546 -13.88 5.28 3.63
N ALA A 547 -14.74 4.27 3.70
CA ALA A 547 -16.09 4.35 3.13
C ALA A 547 -16.93 5.43 3.82
N HIS A 548 -16.87 5.51 5.15
CA HIS A 548 -17.52 6.56 5.94
C HIS A 548 -17.03 7.96 5.56
N ILE A 549 -15.70 8.16 5.47
CA ILE A 549 -15.08 9.42 5.08
C ILE A 549 -15.55 9.83 3.67
N ALA A 550 -15.54 8.89 2.72
CA ALA A 550 -15.96 9.14 1.35
C ALA A 550 -17.42 9.59 1.27
N MET A 551 -18.32 8.92 1.97
CA MET A 551 -19.75 9.29 2.00
C MET A 551 -19.98 10.68 2.63
N THR A 552 -19.27 10.99 3.72
CA THR A 552 -19.39 12.28 4.44
C THR A 552 -18.74 13.46 3.72
N ARG A 553 -18.16 13.25 2.52
CA ARG A 553 -17.76 14.35 1.63
C ARG A 553 -18.94 15.00 0.91
N ALA A 554 -20.08 14.31 0.85
CA ALA A 554 -21.29 14.80 0.20
C ALA A 554 -22.08 15.75 1.11
N LYS A 555 -22.48 16.89 0.57
CA LYS A 555 -23.41 17.81 1.24
C LYS A 555 -24.87 17.36 1.05
N SER A 556 -25.25 16.96 -0.17
CA SER A 556 -26.65 16.75 -0.57
C SER A 556 -26.96 15.34 -1.07
N ARG A 557 -26.12 14.76 -1.94
CA ARG A 557 -26.34 13.43 -2.55
C ARG A 557 -25.07 12.60 -2.57
N CYS A 558 -25.19 11.30 -2.34
CA CYS A 558 -24.08 10.37 -2.41
C CYS A 558 -24.53 9.08 -3.11
N TYR A 559 -23.79 8.71 -4.16
CA TYR A 559 -24.01 7.51 -4.96
C TYR A 559 -22.83 6.56 -4.81
N TRP A 560 -23.08 5.31 -4.45
CA TRP A 560 -22.05 4.27 -4.37
C TRP A 560 -22.27 3.21 -5.46
N LEU A 561 -21.39 3.21 -6.47
CA LEU A 561 -21.47 2.31 -7.62
C LEU A 561 -20.55 1.11 -7.40
N LEU A 562 -21.16 -0.06 -7.21
CA LEU A 562 -20.48 -1.30 -6.83
C LEU A 562 -20.45 -2.32 -7.99
N PRO A 563 -19.35 -3.07 -8.17
CA PRO A 563 -19.30 -4.17 -9.13
C PRO A 563 -20.38 -5.24 -8.85
N THR A 564 -20.95 -5.82 -9.90
CA THR A 564 -22.01 -6.85 -9.80
C THR A 564 -21.48 -8.21 -9.33
N ALA A 565 -20.18 -8.47 -9.49
CA ALA A 565 -19.52 -9.68 -9.01
C ALA A 565 -18.29 -9.31 -8.17
N GLN A 566 -18.11 -10.00 -7.05
CA GLN A 566 -16.83 -9.99 -6.32
C GLN A 566 -15.79 -10.74 -7.15
N GLU A 567 -14.62 -10.15 -7.36
CA GLU A 567 -13.55 -10.87 -8.06
C GLU A 567 -13.03 -12.02 -7.17
N PRO A 568 -12.76 -13.20 -7.74
CA PRO A 568 -12.22 -14.33 -6.98
C PRO A 568 -10.92 -13.93 -6.28
N GLY A 569 -10.88 -14.03 -4.95
CA GLY A 569 -9.73 -13.63 -4.14
C GLY A 569 -9.76 -12.20 -3.59
N GLN A 570 -10.84 -11.45 -3.79
CA GLN A 570 -11.08 -10.22 -3.00
C GLN A 570 -11.24 -10.58 -1.52
N GLY A 571 -10.46 -9.92 -0.67
CA GLY A 571 -10.55 -10.04 0.79
C GLY A 571 -11.85 -9.43 1.34
N VAL A 572 -11.83 -9.01 2.61
CA VAL A 572 -12.97 -8.33 3.22
C VAL A 572 -13.27 -7.03 2.47
N SER A 573 -14.55 -6.78 2.18
CA SER A 573 -15.02 -5.60 1.44
C SER A 573 -16.06 -4.82 2.23
N ALA A 574 -16.09 -3.49 2.09
CA ALA A 574 -17.00 -2.64 2.86
C ALA A 574 -18.46 -2.96 2.55
N SER A 575 -18.76 -3.30 1.29
CA SER A 575 -20.11 -3.66 0.88
C SER A 575 -20.66 -4.94 1.55
N ASN A 576 -19.82 -5.75 2.20
CA ASN A 576 -20.29 -6.91 2.97
C ASN A 576 -21.26 -6.50 4.09
N ARG A 577 -21.09 -5.31 4.69
CA ARG A 577 -22.00 -4.77 5.71
C ARG A 577 -23.37 -4.34 5.17
N LEU A 578 -23.53 -4.26 3.85
CA LEU A 578 -24.81 -3.95 3.19
C LEU A 578 -25.72 -5.18 3.08
N ARG A 579 -25.13 -6.38 3.00
CA ARG A 579 -25.85 -7.66 2.72
C ARG A 579 -26.79 -8.11 3.85
N GLY A 580 -26.70 -7.50 5.03
CA GLY A 580 -27.52 -7.81 6.21
C GLY A 580 -28.83 -7.02 6.34
N GLY A 581 -29.29 -6.32 5.29
CA GLY A 581 -30.48 -5.46 5.35
C GLY A 581 -30.23 -4.17 6.13
N SER A 582 -29.06 -3.56 5.94
CA SER A 582 -28.60 -2.39 6.69
C SER A 582 -29.59 -1.22 6.57
N ALA A 583 -30.31 -0.96 7.66
CA ALA A 583 -31.26 0.15 7.80
C ALA A 583 -30.54 1.49 7.57
N GLY A 584 -30.75 2.13 6.42
CA GLY A 584 -30.16 3.43 6.12
C GLY A 584 -29.42 3.53 4.80
N PHE A 585 -29.62 2.61 3.84
CA PHE A 585 -29.21 2.76 2.44
C PHE A 585 -30.41 2.51 1.53
N ILE A 586 -30.34 3.00 0.28
CA ILE A 586 -31.27 2.61 -0.78
C ILE A 586 -30.46 1.79 -1.79
N ASP A 587 -30.68 0.47 -1.85
CA ASP A 587 -29.95 -0.44 -2.75
C ASP A 587 -30.77 -0.78 -4.00
N HIS A 588 -30.22 -0.50 -5.18
CA HIS A 588 -30.86 -0.68 -6.49
C HIS A 588 -30.19 -1.78 -7.34
N ARG A 589 -29.38 -2.66 -6.73
CA ARG A 589 -28.66 -3.73 -7.43
C ARG A 589 -29.50 -4.98 -7.69
#